data_AF-A0A4P8IT92-F1
#
_entry.id   AF-A0A4P8IT92-F1
#
_cell.length_a   1.000
_cell.length_b   1.000
_cell.length_c   1.000
_cell.angle_alpha   90.00
_cell.angle_beta   90.00
_cell.angle_gamma   90.00
#
_symmetry.space_group_name_H-M   'P 1'
#
loop_
_entity.id
_entity.type
_entity.pdbx_description
1 polymer ?
#
loop_
_entity_poly.entity_id
_entity_poly.type
_entity_poly.pdbx_seq_one_letter_code
_entity_poly.pdbx_strand_id
1 'polypeptide(L)'
;MTDILESVGEPTLVRSEMNLVWLDMEMTGLEPDTDRIIEIAVVVTNSTLDVAVEGPVLAIHQSDETLGKMDEWNKNTHGRSGLIERVRASTVTEDDAAEQIRAFLGAYVPPGKSPMCGNSICQDRRFMARWMPELERFFHYRNLDVSTLKELCRRWQPAIYKGFQKRAMHTALADIHESIDELKYYREHFLIPAASAPSEPSEGA
;
A
#
# COMPACT_ATOMS: atom_id res chain seq x y z
N MET A 1 -25.46 3.31 42.71
CA MET A 1 -25.71 2.43 41.55
C MET A 1 -25.30 3.25 40.34
N THR A 2 -24.02 3.23 40.04
CA THR A 2 -23.45 4.04 38.96
C THR A 2 -22.60 3.08 38.17
N ASP A 3 -23.19 2.59 37.08
CA ASP A 3 -22.50 1.75 36.11
C ASP A 3 -21.35 2.56 35.52
N ILE A 4 -20.13 2.08 35.76
CA ILE A 4 -18.96 2.49 35.02
C ILE A 4 -19.08 1.76 33.69
N LEU A 5 -19.54 2.48 32.67
CA LEU A 5 -19.42 2.03 31.29
C LEU A 5 -17.92 1.92 30.99
N GLU A 6 -17.42 0.69 30.94
CA GLU A 6 -16.12 0.40 30.39
C GLU A 6 -16.06 1.00 28.98
N SER A 7 -15.16 1.97 28.80
CA SER A 7 -14.73 2.41 27.49
C SER A 7 -14.15 1.18 26.79
N VAL A 8 -14.92 0.62 25.86
CA VAL A 8 -14.40 -0.37 24.91
C VAL A 8 -13.39 0.40 24.06
N GLY A 9 -12.11 0.34 24.45
CA GLY A 9 -11.03 0.97 23.72
C GLY A 9 -11.05 0.48 22.27
N GLU A 10 -10.88 1.40 21.32
CA GLU A 10 -10.75 1.04 19.91
C GLU A 10 -9.72 -0.10 19.75
N PRO A 11 -9.98 -1.08 18.87
CA PRO A 11 -9.06 -2.19 18.68
C PRO A 11 -7.69 -1.65 18.26
N THR A 12 -6.71 -1.77 19.15
CA THR A 12 -5.33 -1.38 18.90
C THR A 12 -4.63 -2.48 18.11
N LEU A 13 -3.83 -2.10 17.10
CA LEU A 13 -3.09 -3.06 16.30
C LEU A 13 -1.98 -3.71 17.13
N VAL A 14 -2.18 -4.97 17.52
CA VAL A 14 -1.19 -5.76 18.27
C VAL A 14 -0.08 -6.23 17.33
N ARG A 15 1.17 -6.17 17.79
CA ARG A 15 2.34 -6.69 17.07
C ARG A 15 2.18 -8.18 16.75
N SER A 16 2.28 -8.56 15.48
CA SER A 16 2.04 -9.93 15.02
C SER A 16 2.85 -10.29 13.77
N GLU A 17 3.17 -11.57 13.59
CA GLU A 17 3.77 -12.09 12.35
C GLU A 17 2.78 -12.08 11.17
N MET A 18 1.47 -12.00 11.45
CA MET A 18 0.40 -12.02 10.45
C MET A 18 -0.04 -10.62 10.01
N ASN A 19 0.51 -9.57 10.61
CA ASN A 19 0.24 -8.20 10.18
C ASN A 19 0.85 -7.95 8.79
N LEU A 20 0.20 -7.08 8.02
CA LEU A 20 0.56 -6.77 6.65
C LEU A 20 1.08 -5.35 6.57
N VAL A 21 2.21 -5.16 5.91
CA VAL A 21 2.83 -3.86 5.64
C VAL A 21 2.50 -3.46 4.21
N TRP A 22 1.75 -2.37 4.11
CA TRP A 22 1.32 -1.72 2.89
C TRP A 22 2.18 -0.51 2.64
N LEU A 23 2.56 -0.27 1.40
CA LEU A 23 3.30 0.91 1.01
C LEU A 23 3.02 1.28 -0.43
N ASP A 24 3.32 2.54 -0.73
CA ASP A 24 3.30 3.12 -2.05
C ASP A 24 4.44 4.13 -2.13
N MET A 25 5.09 4.19 -3.30
CA MET A 25 6.17 5.13 -3.57
C MET A 25 5.89 5.95 -4.80
N GLU A 26 6.28 7.21 -4.73
CA GLU A 26 6.38 8.08 -5.90
C GLU A 26 7.83 8.14 -6.36
N MET A 27 8.02 8.09 -7.67
CA MET A 27 9.34 8.08 -8.31
C MET A 27 9.45 9.17 -9.38
N THR A 28 10.68 9.48 -9.78
CA THR A 28 10.95 10.38 -10.91
C THR A 28 10.64 9.74 -12.28
N GLY A 29 10.41 8.42 -12.31
CA GLY A 29 10.16 7.65 -13.52
C GLY A 29 10.00 6.16 -13.20
N LEU A 30 10.18 5.30 -14.21
CA LEU A 30 9.88 3.87 -14.12
C LEU A 30 11.13 2.96 -14.14
N GLU A 31 12.33 3.51 -14.34
CA GLU A 31 13.58 2.75 -14.46
C GLU A 31 14.44 2.88 -13.19
N PRO A 32 14.45 1.87 -12.30
CA PRO A 32 15.19 1.94 -11.02
C PRO A 32 16.68 2.22 -11.17
N ASP A 33 17.30 1.89 -12.31
CA ASP A 33 18.74 2.13 -12.50
C ASP A 33 19.07 3.62 -12.68
N THR A 34 18.10 4.45 -13.07
CA THR A 34 18.31 5.89 -13.37
C THR A 34 17.39 6.81 -12.57
N ASP A 35 16.17 6.37 -12.30
CA ASP A 35 15.16 7.12 -11.57
C ASP A 35 15.33 6.96 -10.06
N ARG A 36 14.75 7.91 -9.32
CA ARG A 36 14.88 8.00 -7.86
C ARG A 36 13.54 8.00 -7.16
N ILE A 37 13.55 7.53 -5.92
CA ILE A 37 12.41 7.59 -5.01
C ILE A 37 12.29 9.03 -4.48
N ILE A 38 11.08 9.58 -4.52
CA ILE A 38 10.79 10.97 -4.11
C ILE A 38 9.70 11.06 -3.02
N GLU A 39 8.86 10.05 -2.88
CA GLU A 39 7.96 9.89 -1.73
C GLU A 39 7.85 8.42 -1.34
N ILE A 40 7.66 8.16 -0.06
CA ILE A 40 7.25 6.85 0.45
C ILE A 40 6.23 7.05 1.58
N ALA A 41 5.15 6.27 1.55
CA ALA A 41 4.19 6.15 2.64
C ALA A 41 4.08 4.68 3.06
N VAL A 42 3.75 4.44 4.33
CA VAL A 42 3.50 3.08 4.84
C VAL A 42 2.28 3.03 5.74
N VAL A 43 1.57 1.91 5.70
CA VAL A 43 0.45 1.57 6.60
C VAL A 43 0.61 0.13 7.05
N VAL A 44 0.33 -0.16 8.32
CA VAL A 44 0.28 -1.55 8.81
C VAL A 44 -1.17 -1.94 9.09
N THR A 45 -1.61 -3.07 8.56
CA THR A 45 -2.91 -3.65 8.89
C THR A 45 -2.78 -4.95 9.67
N ASN A 46 -3.84 -5.35 10.37
CA ASN A 46 -3.98 -6.74 10.76
C ASN A 46 -4.23 -7.64 9.53
N SER A 47 -4.24 -8.96 9.71
CA SER A 47 -4.41 -9.91 8.61
C SER A 47 -5.80 -9.87 7.95
N THR A 48 -6.80 -9.28 8.61
CA THR A 48 -8.18 -9.20 8.12
C THR A 48 -8.51 -7.84 7.50
N LEU A 49 -7.56 -6.90 7.53
CA LEU A 49 -7.66 -5.53 7.00
C LEU A 49 -8.62 -4.61 7.79
N ASP A 50 -9.14 -5.06 8.93
CA ASP A 50 -10.15 -4.33 9.71
C ASP A 50 -9.54 -3.20 10.54
N VAL A 51 -8.28 -3.35 10.94
CA VAL A 51 -7.52 -2.35 11.71
C VAL A 51 -6.31 -1.94 10.90
N ALA A 52 -6.07 -0.63 10.82
CA ALA A 52 -4.93 -0.04 10.14
C ALA A 52 -4.28 1.04 11.03
N VAL A 53 -2.95 1.12 10.98
CA VAL A 53 -2.17 2.19 11.61
C VAL A 53 -1.33 2.83 10.53
N GLU A 54 -1.53 4.13 10.33
CA GLU A 54 -0.73 4.94 9.41
C GLU A 54 0.66 5.18 9.97
N GLY A 55 1.66 5.03 9.11
CA GLY A 55 3.04 5.37 9.42
C GLY A 55 3.47 6.69 8.80
N PRO A 56 4.79 6.92 8.72
CA PRO A 56 5.34 8.13 8.12
C PRO A 56 4.97 8.27 6.63
N VAL A 57 4.73 9.51 6.21
CA VAL A 57 4.69 9.93 4.80
C VAL A 57 5.89 10.83 4.57
N LEU A 58 6.91 10.33 3.88
CA LEU A 58 8.22 10.98 3.78
C LEU A 58 8.48 11.40 2.34
N ALA A 59 8.64 12.70 2.12
CA ALA A 59 9.23 13.21 0.89
C ALA A 59 10.75 13.04 1.00
N ILE A 60 11.38 12.44 0.00
CA ILE A 60 12.81 12.13 -0.01
C ILE A 60 13.53 13.16 -0.86
N HIS A 61 14.57 13.77 -0.32
CA HIS A 61 15.31 14.81 -1.01
C HIS A 61 15.97 14.29 -2.29
N GLN A 62 15.80 15.03 -3.39
CA GLN A 62 16.52 14.83 -4.64
C GLN A 62 16.97 16.18 -5.20
N SER A 63 18.10 16.18 -5.89
CA SER A 63 18.64 17.40 -6.52
C SER A 63 17.73 17.94 -7.63
N ASP A 64 17.83 19.24 -7.92
CA ASP A 64 17.14 19.85 -9.06
C ASP A 64 17.56 19.22 -10.40
N GLU A 65 18.79 18.71 -10.52
CA GLU A 65 19.23 17.98 -11.70
C GLU A 65 18.43 16.69 -11.89
N THR A 66 18.23 15.93 -10.81
CA THR A 66 17.42 14.70 -10.82
C THR A 66 15.97 15.02 -11.17
N LEU A 67 15.37 16.02 -10.52
CA LEU A 67 13.99 16.44 -10.78
C LEU A 67 13.83 16.98 -12.21
N GLY A 68 14.85 17.62 -12.76
CA GLY A 68 14.89 18.13 -14.13
C GLY A 68 14.81 17.04 -15.19
N LYS A 69 15.26 15.81 -14.88
CA LYS A 69 15.27 14.65 -15.79
C LYS A 69 13.90 13.96 -15.91
N MET A 70 12.95 14.25 -15.02
CA MET A 70 11.58 13.73 -15.13
C MET A 70 10.95 14.08 -16.48
N ASP A 71 10.13 13.15 -17.00
CA ASP A 71 9.30 13.42 -18.17
C ASP A 71 8.18 14.44 -17.87
N GLU A 72 7.44 14.84 -18.91
CA GLU A 72 6.35 15.82 -18.76
C GLU A 72 5.21 15.29 -17.88
N TRP A 73 4.94 13.98 -17.91
CA TRP A 73 3.87 13.39 -17.12
C TRP A 73 4.18 13.48 -15.62
N ASN A 74 5.37 13.06 -15.21
CA ASN A 74 5.84 13.12 -13.83
C ASN A 74 5.91 14.57 -13.34
N LYS A 75 6.45 15.49 -14.14
CA LYS A 75 6.48 16.93 -13.80
C LYS A 75 5.08 17.49 -13.55
N ASN A 76 4.10 17.15 -14.39
CA ASN A 76 2.73 17.64 -14.26
C ASN A 76 1.98 17.00 -13.09
N THR A 77 2.16 15.70 -12.86
CA THR A 77 1.51 14.98 -11.75
C THR A 77 2.08 15.45 -10.42
N HIS A 78 3.40 15.38 -10.24
CA HIS A 78 4.08 15.76 -8.99
C HIS A 78 4.06 17.26 -8.74
N GLY A 79 3.98 18.07 -9.79
CA GLY A 79 3.79 19.51 -9.69
C GLY A 79 2.41 19.87 -9.14
N ARG A 80 1.34 19.22 -9.63
CA ARG A 80 -0.04 19.46 -9.17
C ARG A 80 -0.28 19.01 -7.73
N SER A 81 0.34 17.91 -7.30
CA SER A 81 0.26 17.43 -5.92
C SER A 81 1.10 18.27 -4.95
N GLY A 82 2.00 19.12 -5.46
CA GLY A 82 2.97 19.88 -4.65
C GLY A 82 4.16 19.03 -4.18
N LEU A 83 4.28 17.78 -4.65
CA LEU A 83 5.35 16.87 -4.26
C LEU A 83 6.73 17.39 -4.66
N ILE A 84 6.88 18.00 -5.84
CA ILE A 84 8.17 18.56 -6.29
C ILE A 84 8.74 19.55 -5.27
N GLU A 85 7.91 20.46 -4.76
CA GLU A 85 8.35 21.45 -3.77
C GLU A 85 8.65 20.82 -2.42
N ARG A 86 7.88 19.80 -2.01
CA ARG A 86 8.18 19.02 -0.80
C ARG A 86 9.52 18.29 -0.90
N VAL A 87 9.84 17.73 -2.07
CA VAL A 87 11.12 17.04 -2.33
C VAL A 87 12.28 18.03 -2.25
N ARG A 88 12.15 19.21 -2.88
CA ARG A 88 13.17 20.27 -2.80
C ARG A 88 13.41 20.74 -1.37
N ALA A 89 12.34 20.92 -0.61
CA ALA A 89 12.41 21.37 0.79
C ALA A 89 12.85 20.27 1.77
N SER A 90 12.74 19.00 1.37
CA SER A 90 13.09 17.88 2.23
C SER A 90 14.59 17.84 2.52
N THR A 91 14.93 17.38 3.72
CA THR A 91 16.30 17.05 4.13
C THR A 91 16.47 15.55 4.39
N VAL A 92 15.40 14.77 4.19
CA VAL A 92 15.37 13.32 4.44
C VAL A 92 16.05 12.60 3.28
N THR A 93 17.10 11.83 3.57
CA THR A 93 17.73 10.94 2.60
C THR A 93 17.01 9.59 2.50
N GLU A 94 17.36 8.78 1.50
CA GLU A 94 16.83 7.42 1.36
C GLU A 94 17.16 6.56 2.59
N ASP A 95 18.35 6.72 3.17
CA ASP A 95 18.79 6.02 4.39
C ASP A 95 18.01 6.48 5.62
N ASP A 96 17.80 7.80 5.78
CA ASP A 96 17.00 8.35 6.88
C ASP A 96 15.55 7.86 6.83
N ALA A 97 14.97 7.80 5.63
CA ALA A 97 13.63 7.27 5.41
C ALA A 97 13.55 5.77 5.76
N ALA A 98 14.53 4.99 5.32
CA ALA A 98 14.62 3.57 5.62
C ALA A 98 14.70 3.30 7.13
N GLU A 99 15.51 4.07 7.87
CA GLU A 99 15.61 3.95 9.33
C GLU A 99 14.28 4.28 10.03
N GLN A 100 13.68 5.42 9.70
CA GLN A 100 12.41 5.87 10.29
C GLN A 100 11.28 4.86 10.05
N ILE A 101 11.17 4.35 8.83
CA ILE A 101 10.16 3.35 8.47
C ILE A 101 10.42 2.05 9.22
N ARG A 102 11.66 1.54 9.24
CA ARG A 102 11.97 0.31 9.98
C ARG A 102 11.66 0.44 11.47
N ALA A 103 11.93 1.58 12.08
CA ALA A 103 11.61 1.84 13.48
C ALA A 103 10.10 1.76 13.73
N PHE A 104 9.31 2.40 12.85
CA PHE A 104 7.85 2.32 12.89
C PHE A 104 7.35 0.87 12.69
N LEU A 105 7.81 0.18 11.65
CA LEU A 105 7.36 -1.18 11.34
C LEU A 105 7.71 -2.18 12.44
N GLY A 106 8.87 -2.01 13.10
CA GLY A 106 9.33 -2.89 14.18
C GLY A 106 8.38 -2.97 15.37
N ALA A 107 7.58 -1.92 15.59
CA ALA A 107 6.56 -1.89 16.64
C ALA A 107 5.36 -2.81 16.32
N TYR A 108 5.09 -3.11 15.05
CA TYR A 108 3.87 -3.83 14.62
C TYR A 108 4.14 -5.18 13.94
N VAL A 109 5.33 -5.39 13.38
CA VAL A 109 5.67 -6.62 12.64
C VAL A 109 7.11 -7.05 12.95
N PRO A 110 7.40 -8.33 13.18
CA PRO A 110 8.77 -8.82 13.21
C PRO A 110 9.42 -8.78 11.81
N PRO A 111 10.73 -8.50 11.69
CA PRO A 111 11.44 -8.52 10.41
C PRO A 111 11.30 -9.87 9.68
N GLY A 112 11.20 -9.82 8.35
CA GLY A 112 11.12 -11.00 7.47
C GLY A 112 9.77 -11.70 7.45
N LYS A 113 8.73 -11.16 8.11
CA LYS A 113 7.41 -11.80 8.22
C LYS A 113 6.39 -11.28 7.21
N SER A 114 6.11 -9.98 7.20
CA SER A 114 5.15 -9.42 6.25
C SER A 114 5.69 -9.45 4.82
N PRO A 115 4.91 -9.88 3.81
CA PRO A 115 5.20 -9.54 2.42
C PRO A 115 5.10 -8.01 2.21
N MET A 116 5.59 -7.53 1.07
CA MET A 116 5.32 -6.16 0.64
C MET A 116 3.93 -6.11 -0.01
N CYS A 117 3.04 -5.23 0.48
CA CYS A 117 1.64 -5.18 0.05
C CYS A 117 1.33 -3.87 -0.68
N GLY A 118 0.55 -3.95 -1.76
CA GLY A 118 0.09 -2.78 -2.52
C GLY A 118 -0.40 -3.14 -3.93
N ASN A 119 -0.80 -2.14 -4.70
CA ASN A 119 -1.09 -2.31 -6.13
C ASN A 119 0.21 -2.30 -6.94
N SER A 120 0.45 -3.31 -7.78
CA SER A 120 1.63 -3.35 -8.66
C SER A 120 2.96 -3.24 -7.90
N ILE A 121 2.95 -3.67 -6.64
CA ILE A 121 4.00 -3.46 -5.63
C ILE A 121 5.37 -4.02 -6.02
N CYS A 122 5.43 -4.87 -7.05
CA CYS A 122 6.68 -5.30 -7.65
C CYS A 122 7.52 -4.10 -8.15
N GLN A 123 6.88 -3.06 -8.69
CA GLN A 123 7.57 -1.87 -9.17
C GLN A 123 8.26 -1.14 -8.01
N ASP A 124 7.53 -0.89 -6.93
CA ASP A 124 8.06 -0.32 -5.69
C ASP A 124 9.22 -1.17 -5.16
N ARG A 125 9.04 -2.49 -5.10
CA ARG A 125 10.09 -3.39 -4.62
C ARG A 125 11.38 -3.28 -5.44
N ARG A 126 11.30 -3.07 -6.76
CA ARG A 126 12.50 -2.87 -7.61
C ARG A 126 13.26 -1.61 -7.21
N PHE A 127 12.57 -0.51 -6.97
CA PHE A 127 13.18 0.74 -6.48
C PHE A 127 13.76 0.57 -5.08
N MET A 128 13.00 -0.05 -4.16
CA MET A 128 13.44 -0.28 -2.79
C MET A 128 14.67 -1.19 -2.73
N ALA A 129 14.72 -2.26 -3.52
CA ALA A 129 15.89 -3.15 -3.58
C ALA A 129 17.16 -2.43 -4.08
N ARG A 130 16.99 -1.40 -4.92
CA ARG A 130 18.10 -0.62 -5.48
C ARG A 130 18.57 0.50 -4.55
N TRP A 131 17.64 1.28 -4.02
CA TRP A 131 17.92 2.55 -3.33
C TRP A 131 17.72 2.49 -1.81
N MET A 132 17.00 1.49 -1.30
CA MET A 132 16.75 1.29 0.14
C MET A 132 16.89 -0.19 0.56
N PRO A 133 18.02 -0.86 0.26
CA PRO A 133 18.15 -2.32 0.43
C PRO A 133 17.97 -2.79 1.88
N GLU A 134 18.33 -1.97 2.87
CA GLU A 134 18.14 -2.31 4.28
C GLU A 134 16.65 -2.29 4.69
N LEU A 135 15.84 -1.44 4.06
CA LEU A 135 14.38 -1.47 4.23
C LEU A 135 13.79 -2.67 3.49
N GLU A 136 14.24 -2.99 2.28
CA GLU A 136 13.76 -4.16 1.53
C GLU A 136 13.95 -5.47 2.31
N ARG A 137 15.11 -5.63 2.96
CA ARG A 137 15.43 -6.78 3.82
C ARG A 137 14.52 -6.94 5.04
N PHE A 138 13.80 -5.89 5.44
CA PHE A 138 12.80 -6.00 6.50
C PHE A 138 11.61 -6.85 6.07
N PHE A 139 11.28 -6.89 4.78
CA PHE A 139 10.13 -7.61 4.25
C PHE A 139 10.45 -9.09 3.99
N HIS A 140 9.42 -9.91 3.96
CA HIS A 140 9.50 -11.24 3.38
C HIS A 140 9.70 -11.15 1.85
N TYR A 141 10.30 -12.18 1.24
CA TYR A 141 10.61 -12.19 -0.21
C TYR A 141 9.36 -12.17 -1.12
N ARG A 142 8.17 -12.42 -0.57
CA ARG A 142 6.90 -12.44 -1.32
C ARG A 142 6.31 -11.04 -1.41
N ASN A 143 5.51 -10.86 -2.45
CA ASN A 143 4.62 -9.72 -2.61
C ASN A 143 3.18 -10.17 -2.39
N LEU A 144 2.38 -9.31 -1.78
CA LEU A 144 0.92 -9.37 -1.82
C LEU A 144 0.47 -8.27 -2.78
N ASP A 145 0.35 -8.62 -4.06
CA ASP A 145 0.05 -7.67 -5.13
C ASP A 145 -1.45 -7.68 -5.47
N VAL A 146 -2.15 -6.60 -5.09
CA VAL A 146 -3.59 -6.44 -5.34
C VAL A 146 -3.88 -6.37 -6.85
N SER A 147 -2.95 -5.86 -7.67
CA SER A 147 -3.10 -5.84 -9.12
C SER A 147 -3.16 -7.24 -9.72
N THR A 148 -2.61 -8.27 -9.06
CA THR A 148 -2.81 -9.67 -9.47
C THR A 148 -4.30 -10.03 -9.42
N LEU A 149 -4.98 -9.74 -8.31
CA LEU A 149 -6.41 -10.03 -8.17
C LEU A 149 -7.25 -9.20 -9.13
N LYS A 150 -6.90 -7.92 -9.32
CA LYS A 150 -7.54 -7.05 -10.31
C LYS A 150 -7.51 -7.66 -11.71
N GLU A 151 -6.35 -8.14 -12.16
CA GLU A 151 -6.20 -8.75 -13.48
C GLU A 151 -6.96 -10.08 -13.62
N LEU A 152 -7.01 -10.90 -12.57
CA LEU A 152 -7.80 -12.13 -12.55
C LEU A 152 -9.31 -11.83 -12.54
N CYS A 153 -9.76 -10.90 -11.69
CA CYS A 153 -11.16 -10.48 -11.61
C CYS A 153 -11.64 -9.89 -12.93
N ARG A 154 -10.82 -9.06 -13.60
CA ARG A 154 -11.14 -8.50 -14.92
C ARG A 154 -11.43 -9.57 -15.98
N ARG A 155 -10.74 -10.71 -15.91
CA ARG A 155 -10.87 -11.81 -16.89
C ARG A 155 -11.97 -12.80 -16.51
N TRP A 156 -12.06 -13.15 -15.23
CA TRP A 156 -12.91 -14.24 -14.76
C TRP A 156 -14.27 -13.77 -14.27
N GLN A 157 -14.36 -12.54 -13.75
CA GLN A 157 -15.59 -11.96 -13.21
C GLN A 157 -15.73 -10.47 -13.61
N PRO A 158 -15.95 -10.15 -14.91
CA PRO A 158 -15.98 -8.77 -15.39
C PRO A 158 -17.05 -7.89 -14.74
N ALA A 159 -18.15 -8.48 -14.27
CA ALA A 159 -19.20 -7.78 -13.54
C ALA A 159 -18.70 -7.28 -12.18
N ILE A 160 -18.02 -8.14 -11.42
CA ILE A 160 -17.41 -7.78 -10.13
C ILE A 160 -16.29 -6.76 -10.35
N TYR A 161 -15.46 -6.93 -11.38
CA TYR A 161 -14.40 -5.96 -11.71
C TYR A 161 -14.94 -4.53 -11.89
N LYS A 162 -16.10 -4.36 -12.53
CA LYS A 162 -16.73 -3.04 -12.75
C LYS A 162 -17.32 -2.40 -11.49
N GLY A 163 -17.52 -3.17 -10.42
CA GLY A 163 -18.12 -2.68 -9.18
C GLY A 163 -17.17 -1.90 -8.27
N PHE A 164 -15.86 -2.01 -8.48
CA PHE A 164 -14.87 -1.19 -7.76
C PHE A 164 -14.45 0.01 -8.60
N GLN A 165 -14.53 1.21 -8.03
CA GLN A 165 -14.10 2.46 -8.67
C GLN A 165 -13.07 3.17 -7.82
N LYS A 166 -11.92 3.46 -8.42
CA LYS A 166 -10.84 4.22 -7.79
C LYS A 166 -11.19 5.70 -7.69
N ARG A 167 -10.83 6.33 -6.56
CA ARG A 167 -10.90 7.77 -6.29
C ARG A 167 -9.75 8.51 -6.98
N ALA A 168 -8.60 7.86 -7.17
CA ALA A 168 -7.42 8.39 -7.90
C ALA A 168 -6.95 9.76 -7.39
N MET A 169 -6.63 9.85 -6.09
CA MET A 169 -6.16 11.09 -5.45
C MET A 169 -4.66 11.36 -5.67
N HIS A 170 -3.88 10.37 -6.13
CA HIS A 170 -2.47 10.51 -6.52
C HIS A 170 -1.58 11.07 -5.40
N THR A 171 -1.76 10.54 -4.19
CA THR A 171 -0.80 10.70 -3.09
C THR A 171 -0.52 9.32 -2.52
N ALA A 172 0.72 9.07 -2.10
CA ALA A 172 1.14 7.74 -1.68
C ALA A 172 0.24 7.15 -0.57
N LEU A 173 -0.13 7.95 0.44
CA LEU A 173 -1.01 7.47 1.51
C LEU A 173 -2.44 7.17 1.03
N ALA A 174 -3.00 8.00 0.15
CA ALA A 174 -4.34 7.76 -0.39
C ALA A 174 -4.37 6.51 -1.28
N ASP A 175 -3.31 6.29 -2.06
CA ASP A 175 -3.19 5.14 -2.96
C ASP A 175 -2.97 3.83 -2.19
N ILE A 176 -2.33 3.87 -1.01
CA ILE A 176 -2.30 2.74 -0.06
C ILE A 176 -3.70 2.39 0.45
N HIS A 177 -4.46 3.38 0.95
CA HIS A 177 -5.81 3.14 1.44
C HIS A 177 -6.73 2.61 0.35
N GLU A 178 -6.59 3.12 -0.87
CA GLU A 178 -7.31 2.62 -2.02
C GLU A 178 -6.92 1.17 -2.36
N SER A 179 -5.64 0.79 -2.23
CA SER A 179 -5.18 -0.59 -2.38
C SER A 179 -5.77 -1.54 -1.33
N ILE A 180 -5.88 -1.07 -0.07
CA ILE A 180 -6.51 -1.81 1.03
C ILE A 180 -8.00 -2.00 0.76
N ASP A 181 -8.70 -0.94 0.39
CA ASP A 181 -10.13 -0.96 0.04
C ASP A 181 -10.39 -1.88 -1.17
N GLU A 182 -9.52 -1.86 -2.17
CA GLU A 182 -9.59 -2.75 -3.33
C GLU A 182 -9.44 -4.22 -2.92
N LEU A 183 -8.49 -4.55 -2.03
CA LEU A 183 -8.33 -5.92 -1.55
C LEU A 183 -9.52 -6.37 -0.69
N LYS A 184 -10.08 -5.48 0.15
CA LYS A 184 -11.32 -5.76 0.89
C LYS A 184 -12.46 -6.09 -0.05
N TYR A 185 -12.64 -5.29 -1.10
CA TYR A 185 -13.65 -5.54 -2.14
C TYR A 185 -13.46 -6.91 -2.80
N TYR A 186 -12.24 -7.27 -3.22
CA TYR A 186 -12.00 -8.59 -3.79
C TYR A 186 -12.18 -9.74 -2.79
N ARG A 187 -11.84 -9.54 -1.51
CA ARG A 187 -12.13 -10.52 -0.46
C ARG A 187 -13.62 -10.79 -0.35
N GLU A 188 -14.45 -9.76 -0.34
CA GLU A 188 -15.90 -9.87 -0.17
C GLU A 188 -16.61 -10.43 -1.41
N HIS A 189 -16.22 -9.98 -2.61
CA HIS A 189 -16.99 -10.26 -3.82
C HIS A 189 -16.35 -11.26 -4.78
N PHE A 190 -15.03 -11.47 -4.72
CA PHE A 190 -14.31 -12.28 -5.71
C PHE A 190 -13.67 -13.56 -5.15
N LEU A 191 -13.08 -13.50 -3.96
CA LEU A 191 -12.32 -14.62 -3.36
C LEU A 191 -13.19 -15.55 -2.51
N ILE A 192 -14.21 -15.02 -1.85
CA ILE A 192 -15.16 -15.82 -1.07
C ILE A 192 -16.35 -16.13 -1.99
N PRO A 193 -16.67 -17.40 -2.25
CA PRO A 193 -17.87 -17.75 -3.01
C PRO A 193 -19.09 -17.15 -2.30
N ALA A 194 -19.96 -16.46 -3.05
CA ALA A 194 -21.29 -16.15 -2.54
C ALA A 194 -21.89 -17.46 -2.02
N ALA A 195 -22.39 -17.45 -0.77
CA ALA A 195 -23.08 -18.61 -0.23
C ALA A 195 -24.09 -19.06 -1.29
N SER A 196 -23.94 -20.30 -1.76
CA SER A 196 -24.78 -20.84 -2.83
C SER A 196 -26.23 -20.58 -2.45
N ALA A 197 -26.94 -19.82 -3.28
CA ALA A 197 -28.38 -19.62 -3.09
C ALA A 197 -29.02 -21.00 -2.91
N PRO A 198 -29.95 -21.17 -1.93
CA PRO A 198 -30.61 -22.45 -1.75
C PRO A 198 -31.20 -22.87 -3.09
N SER A 199 -30.76 -24.03 -3.58
CA SER A 199 -31.32 -24.64 -4.78
C SER A 199 -32.82 -24.72 -4.61
N GLU A 200 -33.59 -24.09 -5.51
CA GLU A 200 -35.02 -24.28 -5.53
C GLU A 200 -35.30 -25.79 -5.55
N PRO A 201 -36.21 -26.30 -4.70
CA PRO A 201 -36.57 -27.69 -4.73
C PRO A 201 -37.07 -28.00 -6.14
N SER A 202 -36.46 -28.99 -6.79
CA SER A 202 -36.97 -29.51 -8.05
C SER A 202 -38.41 -29.97 -7.80
N GLU A 203 -39.39 -29.24 -8.34
CA GLU A 203 -40.75 -29.75 -8.43
C GLU A 203 -40.71 -30.96 -9.35
N GLY A 204 -40.66 -32.14 -8.73
CA GLY A 204 -40.94 -33.39 -9.39
C GLY A 204 -42.44 -33.58 -9.50
N ALA A 205 -42.96 -33.59 -10.72
CA ALA A 205 -43.98 -34.50 -11.27
C ALA A 205 -44.41 -34.03 -12.66
#